data_AF-G4MKH4-F1
#
_entry.id   AF-G4MKH4-F1
#
_cell.length_a   1.000
_cell.length_b   1.000
_cell.length_c   1.000
_cell.angle_alpha   90.00
_cell.angle_beta   90.00
_cell.angle_gamma   90.00
#
_symmetry.space_group_name_H-M   'P 1'
#
loop_
_entity.id
_entity.type
_entity.pdbx_description
1 polymer ?
#
loop_
_entity_poly.entity_id
_entity_poly.type
_entity_poly.pdbx_seq_one_letter_code
_entity_poly.pdbx_strand_id
1 'polypeptide(L)'
;MAHYLHPVAVDTPIKSPPPPLSPLPALNSGIQVPNPKTSSVISLTVSQKEAPRAESELSRYLRIVRRMKWKLPFLAQGYQQATDATSAEFADADMMFKLDFFEYYMLLERALVHLQAVFNIVITGKHNESSSSSSNGTGPYKHRYHANVLEALDSTDNPLHGALGKGDVRRALGRAKDLRNRWKNADDANRDPATNLPLESYDLENILTTIYGGLDQACIVATNYVNELKAIAAAAARASAAAYPKFSWADEMETPTPGREDRPPPFEEWPAQEKSKTDEEAEWQFMFDAMDWQAI
;
A
#
# COMPACT_ATOMS: atom_id res chain seq x y z
N MET A 1 -23.97 -31.89 67.91
CA MET A 1 -22.51 -32.07 67.89
C MET A 1 -21.90 -30.87 67.21
N ALA A 2 -21.44 -29.91 68.02
CA ALA A 2 -20.82 -28.67 67.57
C ALA A 2 -19.29 -28.84 67.62
N HIS A 3 -18.60 -28.47 66.56
CA HIS A 3 -17.16 -28.24 66.60
C HIS A 3 -16.86 -26.89 65.97
N TYR A 4 -16.58 -25.93 66.85
CA TYR A 4 -15.92 -24.65 66.58
C TYR A 4 -14.45 -24.91 66.21
N LEU A 5 -13.94 -24.22 65.19
CA LEU A 5 -12.50 -24.06 64.96
C LEU A 5 -12.14 -22.57 65.05
N HIS A 6 -11.22 -22.28 65.97
CA HIS A 6 -10.56 -21.00 66.19
C HIS A 6 -9.40 -20.78 65.18
N PRO A 7 -8.96 -19.52 64.97
CA PRO A 7 -7.86 -19.17 64.08
C PRO A 7 -6.49 -19.24 64.79
N VAL A 8 -5.44 -19.61 64.04
CA VAL A 8 -4.04 -19.60 64.50
C VAL A 8 -3.27 -18.52 63.75
N ALA A 9 -2.64 -17.63 64.51
CA ALA A 9 -1.67 -16.64 64.07
C ALA A 9 -0.26 -17.26 63.98
N VAL A 10 0.56 -16.84 63.02
CA VAL A 10 2.02 -17.09 63.00
C VAL A 10 2.77 -15.87 62.47
N ASP A 11 3.90 -15.63 63.15
CA ASP A 11 4.76 -14.46 63.25
C ASP A 11 5.49 -13.95 61.99
N THR A 12 5.77 -12.65 62.04
CA THR A 12 6.80 -11.92 61.28
C THR A 12 8.21 -12.14 61.85
N PRO A 13 9.26 -12.07 61.02
CA PRO A 13 10.59 -11.63 61.47
C PRO A 13 11.07 -10.34 60.77
N ILE A 14 11.55 -9.40 61.58
CA ILE A 14 12.29 -8.18 61.19
C ILE A 14 13.80 -8.47 61.30
N LYS A 15 14.61 -8.22 60.25
CA LYS A 15 16.05 -7.86 60.37
C LYS A 15 16.71 -7.27 59.10
N SER A 16 16.98 -5.95 59.14
CA SER A 16 18.25 -5.25 58.76
C SER A 16 18.64 -4.92 57.28
N PRO A 17 19.47 -3.86 57.05
CA PRO A 17 19.46 -2.95 55.88
C PRO A 17 20.48 -3.29 54.75
N PRO A 18 20.46 -2.55 53.60
CA PRO A 18 21.20 -2.91 52.39
C PRO A 18 22.70 -2.51 52.43
N PRO A 19 23.57 -3.23 51.70
CA PRO A 19 24.98 -2.85 51.51
C PRO A 19 25.18 -1.80 50.38
N PRO A 20 26.32 -1.08 50.38
CA PRO A 20 26.51 0.17 49.62
C PRO A 20 26.83 -0.02 48.13
N LEU A 21 26.47 1.00 47.36
CA LEU A 21 26.73 1.16 45.92
C LEU A 21 28.24 1.29 45.64
N SER A 22 28.73 0.48 44.70
CA SER A 22 30.03 0.68 44.04
C SER A 22 29.83 1.28 42.63
N PRO A 23 30.64 2.27 42.20
CA PRO A 23 30.40 3.06 40.99
C PRO A 23 31.23 2.60 39.78
N LEU A 24 30.61 2.46 38.60
CA LEU A 24 31.25 2.44 37.26
C LEU A 24 30.19 2.71 36.17
N PRO A 25 30.57 3.12 34.95
CA PRO A 25 31.46 4.21 34.56
C PRO A 25 30.71 5.27 33.72
N ALA A 26 31.26 6.47 33.60
CA ALA A 26 30.70 7.55 32.79
C ALA A 26 30.61 7.14 31.30
N LEU A 27 29.39 6.89 30.83
CA LEU A 27 29.08 6.83 29.40
C LEU A 27 28.92 8.27 28.90
N ASN A 28 29.92 8.67 28.12
CA ASN A 28 30.07 9.91 27.40
C ASN A 28 28.75 10.36 26.74
N SER A 29 28.03 11.27 27.39
CA SER A 29 26.89 12.00 26.81
C SER A 29 27.38 12.98 25.75
N GLY A 30 27.67 12.45 24.57
CA GLY A 30 27.65 13.24 23.34
C GLY A 30 26.20 13.52 22.96
N ILE A 31 25.55 14.47 23.65
CA ILE A 31 24.31 15.07 23.15
C ILE A 31 24.72 15.88 21.92
N GLN A 32 24.68 15.26 20.74
CA GLN A 32 24.48 16.02 19.52
C GLN A 32 23.05 16.56 19.59
N VAL A 33 22.96 17.84 19.94
CA VAL A 33 21.76 18.64 19.68
C VAL A 33 21.47 18.50 18.17
N PRO A 34 20.32 17.93 17.75
CA PRO A 34 19.99 17.92 16.34
C PRO A 34 19.81 19.38 15.92
N ASN A 35 20.70 19.87 15.06
CA ASN A 35 20.58 21.18 14.47
C ASN A 35 19.23 21.24 13.71
N PRO A 36 18.29 22.13 14.07
CA PRO A 36 16.94 22.14 13.48
C PRO A 36 16.95 22.35 11.96
N LYS A 37 18.02 22.94 11.43
CA LYS A 37 18.22 23.14 9.99
C LYS A 37 18.44 21.82 9.23
N THR A 38 19.08 20.82 9.83
CA THR A 38 19.42 19.56 9.14
C THR A 38 18.21 18.63 9.02
N SER A 39 17.37 18.52 10.06
CA SER A 39 16.09 17.79 9.98
C SER A 39 15.12 18.41 8.98
N SER A 40 15.10 19.74 8.88
CA SER A 40 14.22 20.44 7.93
C SER A 40 14.65 20.18 6.48
N VAL A 41 15.95 20.18 6.17
CA VAL A 41 16.46 19.94 4.81
C VAL A 41 16.27 18.47 4.37
N ILE A 42 16.44 17.50 5.28
CA ILE A 42 16.19 16.08 5.00
C ILE A 42 14.69 15.83 4.77
N SER A 43 13.80 16.44 5.58
CA SER A 43 12.35 16.30 5.39
C SER A 43 11.84 16.96 4.09
N LEU A 44 12.47 18.05 3.65
CA LEU A 44 12.12 18.75 2.41
C LEU A 44 12.58 17.98 1.16
N THR A 45 13.78 17.38 1.19
CA THR A 45 14.34 16.63 0.05
C THR A 45 13.67 15.27 -0.16
N VAL A 46 13.28 14.60 0.92
CA VAL A 46 12.49 13.35 0.87
C VAL A 46 11.11 13.62 0.24
N SER A 47 10.45 14.72 0.63
CA SER A 47 9.12 15.08 0.12
C SER A 47 9.07 15.37 -1.39
N GLN A 48 10.15 15.91 -2.00
CA GLN A 48 10.16 16.25 -3.43
C GLN A 48 10.10 15.04 -4.37
N LYS A 49 10.67 13.89 -3.97
CA LYS A 49 10.60 12.65 -4.77
C LYS A 49 9.38 11.78 -4.41
N GLU A 50 8.87 11.91 -3.20
CA GLU A 50 7.73 11.13 -2.73
C GLU A 50 6.40 11.58 -3.31
N ALA A 51 6.17 12.89 -3.47
CA ALA A 51 4.93 13.42 -4.05
C ALA A 51 4.59 12.85 -5.44
N PRO A 52 5.48 12.89 -6.45
CA PRO A 52 5.16 12.35 -7.78
C PRO A 52 4.98 10.83 -7.77
N ARG A 53 5.71 10.11 -6.92
CA ARG A 53 5.54 8.66 -6.78
C ARG A 53 4.19 8.31 -6.17
N ALA A 54 3.84 8.93 -5.04
CA ALA A 54 2.58 8.68 -4.34
C ALA A 54 1.38 9.01 -5.24
N GLU A 55 1.46 10.08 -6.02
CA GLU A 55 0.48 10.43 -7.05
C GLU A 55 0.37 9.37 -8.16
N SER A 56 1.50 8.85 -8.63
CA SER A 56 1.53 7.78 -9.64
C SER A 56 0.86 6.50 -9.12
N GLU A 57 1.15 6.10 -7.88
CA GLU A 57 0.53 4.93 -7.25
C GLU A 57 -0.97 5.13 -7.02
N LEU A 58 -1.39 6.32 -6.57
CA LEU A 58 -2.81 6.65 -6.42
C LEU A 58 -3.53 6.59 -7.76
N SER A 59 -2.90 7.08 -8.83
CA SER A 59 -3.45 6.99 -10.19
C SER A 59 -3.60 5.55 -10.67
N ARG A 60 -2.61 4.68 -10.39
CA ARG A 60 -2.70 3.23 -10.69
C ARG A 60 -3.84 2.57 -9.91
N TYR A 61 -3.96 2.86 -8.62
CA TYR A 61 -5.06 2.39 -7.78
C TYR A 61 -6.43 2.79 -8.36
N LEU A 62 -6.64 4.07 -8.66
CA LEU A 62 -7.92 4.56 -9.19
C LEU A 62 -8.30 3.90 -10.51
N ARG A 63 -7.33 3.66 -11.39
CA ARG A 63 -7.54 2.93 -12.64
C ARG A 63 -8.00 1.49 -12.40
N ILE A 64 -7.40 0.81 -11.44
CA ILE A 64 -7.78 -0.56 -11.07
C ILE A 64 -9.20 -0.57 -10.47
N VAL A 65 -9.51 0.34 -9.54
CA VAL A 65 -10.86 0.44 -8.96
C VAL A 65 -11.91 0.71 -10.03
N ARG A 66 -11.62 1.56 -11.02
CA ARG A 66 -12.51 1.76 -12.17
C ARG A 66 -12.76 0.47 -12.92
N ARG A 67 -11.71 -0.34 -13.16
CA ARG A 67 -11.84 -1.66 -13.80
C ARG A 67 -12.62 -2.66 -12.94
N MET A 68 -12.45 -2.64 -11.62
CA MET A 68 -13.23 -3.48 -10.70
C MET A 68 -14.71 -3.12 -10.76
N LYS A 69 -15.04 -1.82 -10.69
CA LYS A 69 -16.43 -1.34 -10.82
C LYS A 69 -17.04 -1.70 -12.17
N TRP A 70 -16.24 -1.70 -13.25
CA TRP A 70 -16.68 -2.18 -14.57
C TRP A 70 -16.96 -3.69 -14.61
N LYS A 71 -16.14 -4.51 -13.94
CA LYS A 71 -16.31 -5.96 -13.88
C LYS A 71 -17.44 -6.41 -12.95
N LEU A 72 -17.79 -5.60 -11.95
CA LEU A 72 -18.74 -5.98 -10.91
C LEU A 72 -20.12 -6.43 -11.42
N PRO A 73 -20.77 -5.77 -12.41
CA PRO A 73 -22.05 -6.22 -12.95
C PRO A 73 -21.98 -7.62 -13.60
N PHE A 74 -20.87 -7.94 -14.28
CA PHE A 74 -20.67 -9.25 -14.89
C PHE A 74 -20.49 -10.34 -13.83
N LEU A 75 -19.75 -10.04 -12.77
CA LEU A 75 -19.60 -10.94 -11.62
C LEU A 75 -20.96 -11.17 -10.92
N ALA A 76 -21.77 -10.12 -10.77
CA ALA A 76 -23.11 -10.22 -10.19
C ALA A 76 -24.06 -11.07 -11.06
N GLN A 77 -24.00 -10.91 -12.38
CA GLN A 77 -24.76 -11.76 -13.31
C GLN A 77 -24.34 -13.23 -13.22
N GLY A 78 -23.03 -13.49 -13.23
CA GLY A 78 -22.50 -14.85 -13.06
C GLY A 78 -22.94 -15.47 -11.73
N TYR A 79 -22.98 -14.69 -10.65
CA TYR A 79 -23.50 -15.14 -9.36
C TYR A 79 -24.98 -15.53 -9.42
N GLN A 80 -25.82 -14.75 -10.09
CA GLN A 80 -27.24 -15.07 -10.25
C GLN A 80 -27.45 -16.39 -11.01
N GLN A 81 -26.69 -16.60 -12.09
CA GLN A 81 -26.74 -17.86 -12.84
C GLN A 81 -26.22 -19.04 -12.01
N ALA A 82 -25.16 -18.81 -11.24
CA ALA A 82 -24.52 -19.80 -10.38
C ALA A 82 -25.31 -20.14 -9.10
N THR A 83 -26.39 -19.42 -8.81
CA THR A 83 -27.30 -19.69 -7.68
C THR A 83 -28.67 -20.20 -8.13
N ASP A 84 -28.92 -20.23 -9.44
CA ASP A 84 -30.12 -20.84 -10.00
C ASP A 84 -29.95 -22.36 -10.13
N ALA A 85 -30.17 -23.07 -9.03
CA ALA A 85 -30.12 -24.53 -8.98
C ALA A 85 -31.18 -25.23 -9.86
N THR A 86 -32.13 -24.49 -10.44
CA THR A 86 -33.15 -25.05 -11.35
C THR A 86 -32.67 -25.10 -12.79
N SER A 87 -31.61 -24.36 -13.13
CA SER A 87 -31.00 -24.35 -14.45
C SER A 87 -30.25 -25.66 -14.75
N ALA A 88 -30.39 -26.16 -15.97
CA ALA A 88 -29.58 -27.28 -16.45
C ALA A 88 -28.08 -26.92 -16.57
N GLU A 89 -27.76 -25.62 -16.64
CA GLU A 89 -26.41 -25.08 -16.75
C GLU A 89 -25.80 -24.71 -15.38
N PHE A 90 -26.50 -24.99 -14.28
CA PHE A 90 -26.09 -24.60 -12.92
C PHE A 90 -24.65 -25.01 -12.58
N ALA A 91 -24.26 -26.26 -12.88
CA ALA A 91 -22.93 -26.77 -12.54
C ALA A 91 -21.82 -26.02 -13.30
N ASP A 92 -22.05 -25.70 -14.57
CA ASP A 92 -21.12 -24.94 -15.39
C ASP A 92 -21.07 -23.47 -14.92
N ALA A 93 -22.23 -22.87 -14.63
CA ALA A 93 -22.32 -21.51 -14.11
C ALA A 93 -21.63 -21.34 -12.75
N ASP A 94 -21.82 -22.29 -11.82
CA ASP A 94 -21.14 -22.32 -10.52
C ASP A 94 -19.62 -22.40 -10.67
N MET A 95 -19.13 -23.28 -11.55
CA MET A 95 -17.71 -23.39 -11.83
C MET A 95 -17.13 -22.11 -12.47
N MET A 96 -17.80 -21.55 -13.48
CA MET A 96 -17.37 -20.31 -14.14
C MET A 96 -17.36 -19.13 -13.17
N PHE A 97 -18.38 -18.98 -12.33
CA PHE A 97 -18.42 -17.93 -11.32
C PHE A 97 -17.24 -18.01 -10.34
N LYS A 98 -16.87 -19.21 -9.90
CA LYS A 98 -15.74 -19.43 -8.99
C LYS A 98 -14.41 -18.98 -9.62
N LEU A 99 -14.22 -19.23 -10.91
CA LEU A 99 -13.07 -18.76 -11.68
C LEU A 99 -13.09 -17.23 -11.84
N ASP A 100 -14.24 -16.66 -12.20
CA ASP A 100 -14.41 -15.21 -12.34
C ASP A 100 -14.15 -14.48 -11.01
N PHE A 101 -14.62 -15.03 -9.89
CA PHE A 101 -14.36 -14.48 -8.57
C PHE A 101 -12.87 -14.55 -8.22
N PHE A 102 -12.19 -15.65 -8.55
CA PHE A 102 -10.75 -15.78 -8.36
C PHE A 102 -9.99 -14.66 -9.09
N GLU A 103 -10.30 -14.42 -10.36
CA GLU A 103 -9.69 -13.34 -11.14
C GLU A 103 -10.03 -11.95 -10.61
N TYR A 104 -11.29 -11.77 -10.20
CA TYR A 104 -11.75 -10.51 -9.63
C TYR A 104 -11.04 -10.20 -8.31
N TYR A 105 -10.83 -11.20 -7.45
CA TYR A 105 -10.07 -11.04 -6.22
C TYR A 105 -8.60 -10.67 -6.50
N MET A 106 -7.99 -11.25 -7.54
CA MET A 106 -6.64 -10.85 -7.95
C MET A 106 -6.57 -9.37 -8.35
N LEU A 107 -7.61 -8.85 -8.99
CA LEU A 107 -7.71 -7.43 -9.31
C LEU A 107 -7.86 -6.55 -8.06
N LEU A 108 -8.70 -6.98 -7.11
CA LEU A 108 -8.83 -6.35 -5.79
C LEU A 108 -7.49 -6.28 -5.07
N GLU A 109 -6.75 -7.38 -5.03
CA GLU A 109 -5.46 -7.44 -4.35
C GLU A 109 -4.44 -6.48 -4.99
N ARG A 110 -4.40 -6.43 -6.32
CA ARG A 110 -3.56 -5.46 -7.03
C ARG A 110 -3.91 -4.01 -6.65
N ALA A 111 -5.20 -3.69 -6.45
CA ALA A 111 -5.62 -2.39 -5.94
C ALA A 111 -5.04 -2.13 -4.54
N LEU A 112 -5.13 -3.10 -3.62
CA LEU A 112 -4.58 -2.99 -2.27
C LEU A 112 -3.05 -2.77 -2.28
N VAL A 113 -2.32 -3.42 -3.17
CA VAL A 113 -0.87 -3.23 -3.32
C VAL A 113 -0.54 -1.80 -3.74
N HIS A 114 -1.17 -1.28 -4.78
CA HIS A 114 -0.93 0.10 -5.23
C HIS A 114 -1.37 1.13 -4.17
N LEU A 115 -2.46 0.85 -3.45
CA LEU A 115 -2.90 1.74 -2.38
C LEU A 115 -1.90 1.79 -1.21
N GLN A 116 -1.31 0.65 -0.83
CA GLN A 116 -0.23 0.62 0.17
C GLN A 116 1.05 1.28 -0.35
N ALA A 117 1.36 1.14 -1.65
CA ALA A 117 2.52 1.77 -2.28
C ALA A 117 2.48 3.30 -2.28
N VAL A 118 1.29 3.93 -2.18
CA VAL A 118 1.13 5.37 -1.97
C VAL A 118 1.91 5.84 -0.74
N PHE A 119 1.91 5.04 0.34
CA PHE A 119 2.57 5.34 1.61
C PHE A 119 3.99 4.76 1.69
N ASN A 120 4.58 4.41 0.55
CA ASN A 120 5.89 3.75 0.47
C ASN A 120 5.94 2.38 1.18
N ILE A 121 4.80 1.72 1.37
CA ILE A 121 4.74 0.36 1.93
C ILE A 121 4.98 -0.63 0.79
N VAL A 122 6.10 -1.35 0.85
CA VAL A 122 6.48 -2.36 -0.14
C VAL A 122 6.13 -3.75 0.39
N ILE A 123 5.20 -4.42 -0.29
CA ILE A 123 4.86 -5.81 0.01
C ILE A 123 5.91 -6.73 -0.62
N THR A 124 6.63 -7.49 0.21
CA THR A 124 7.62 -8.48 -0.26
C THR A 124 7.11 -9.89 -0.06
N GLY A 125 7.61 -10.87 -0.84
CA GLY A 125 7.28 -12.29 -0.65
C GLY A 125 8.14 -13.01 0.42
N LYS A 126 9.03 -12.29 1.12
CA LYS A 126 9.95 -12.86 2.11
C LYS A 126 9.37 -12.76 3.52
N HIS A 127 9.69 -13.73 4.37
CA HIS A 127 9.37 -13.70 5.79
C HIS A 127 10.33 -12.71 6.47
N ASN A 128 9.83 -11.86 7.36
CA ASN A 128 10.67 -11.06 8.25
C ASN A 128 11.15 -12.00 9.36
N GLU A 129 12.25 -12.72 9.13
CA GLU A 129 12.73 -13.73 10.07
C GLU A 129 13.44 -13.07 11.27
N SER A 130 12.73 -12.96 12.39
CA SER A 130 13.32 -13.00 13.73
C SER A 130 13.13 -14.37 14.41
N SER A 131 12.74 -15.40 13.65
CA SER A 131 12.53 -16.75 14.16
C SER A 131 13.31 -17.74 13.31
N SER A 132 14.43 -18.21 13.86
CA SER A 132 15.27 -19.25 13.30
C SER A 132 14.53 -20.59 13.27
N SER A 133 14.04 -21.00 12.10
CA SER A 133 13.72 -22.39 11.84
C SER A 133 13.98 -22.70 10.36
N SER A 134 15.18 -23.23 10.11
CA SER A 134 15.57 -23.79 8.81
C SER A 134 14.67 -24.98 8.47
N SER A 135 13.76 -24.77 7.52
CA SER A 135 13.18 -25.87 6.74
C SER A 135 13.45 -25.61 5.25
N ASN A 136 14.36 -26.39 4.69
CA ASN A 136 14.58 -26.48 3.24
C ASN A 136 13.30 -26.97 2.57
N GLY A 137 12.62 -26.07 1.86
CA GLY A 137 11.43 -26.37 1.06
C GLY A 137 11.39 -25.46 -0.16
N THR A 138 11.76 -26.00 -1.31
CA THR A 138 11.61 -25.34 -2.61
C THR A 138 10.12 -25.20 -2.96
N GLY A 139 9.56 -24.00 -2.77
CA GLY A 139 8.26 -23.52 -3.29
C GLY A 139 7.22 -23.15 -2.21
N PRO A 140 6.93 -21.84 -1.96
CA PRO A 140 5.56 -21.28 -2.07
C PRO A 140 5.48 -19.73 -2.16
N TYR A 141 6.38 -19.06 -2.90
CA TYR A 141 6.53 -17.58 -2.82
C TYR A 141 5.27 -16.78 -3.22
N LYS A 142 4.46 -17.27 -4.18
CA LYS A 142 3.22 -16.61 -4.61
C LYS A 142 2.15 -16.62 -3.49
N HIS A 143 2.03 -17.71 -2.73
CA HIS A 143 1.04 -17.81 -1.65
C HIS A 143 1.34 -16.88 -0.47
N ARG A 144 2.62 -16.68 -0.18
CA ARG A 144 3.07 -15.80 0.90
C ARG A 144 2.86 -14.32 0.57
N TYR A 145 3.06 -13.95 -0.69
CA TYR A 145 2.80 -12.58 -1.14
C TYR A 145 1.37 -12.12 -0.84
N HIS A 146 0.35 -12.93 -1.19
CA HIS A 146 -1.07 -12.62 -0.94
C HIS A 146 -1.40 -12.48 0.56
N ALA A 147 -0.74 -13.25 1.42
CA ALA A 147 -0.92 -13.12 2.87
C ALA A 147 -0.31 -11.80 3.36
N ASN A 148 0.90 -11.48 2.89
CA ASN A 148 1.63 -10.28 3.29
C ASN A 148 0.90 -8.98 2.90
N VAL A 149 0.10 -8.98 1.81
CA VAL A 149 -0.75 -7.83 1.45
C VAL A 149 -1.74 -7.47 2.55
N LEU A 150 -2.39 -8.47 3.15
CA LEU A 150 -3.37 -8.24 4.23
C LEU A 150 -2.69 -8.04 5.58
N GLU A 151 -1.61 -8.76 5.85
CA GLU A 151 -0.84 -8.62 7.10
C GLU A 151 -0.27 -7.21 7.26
N ALA A 152 0.20 -6.59 6.16
CA ALA A 152 0.67 -5.22 6.19
C ALA A 152 -0.43 -4.23 6.66
N LEU A 153 -1.71 -4.50 6.37
CA LEU A 153 -2.83 -3.69 6.83
C LEU A 153 -3.12 -3.87 8.33
N ASP A 154 -2.72 -5.00 8.93
CA ASP A 154 -2.96 -5.31 10.34
C ASP A 154 -2.08 -4.47 11.29
N SER A 155 -0.96 -3.93 10.78
CA SER A 155 -0.09 -3.05 11.56
C SER A 155 -0.79 -1.73 11.90
N THR A 156 -0.76 -1.33 13.18
CA THR A 156 -1.30 -0.05 13.65
C THR A 156 -0.57 1.17 13.08
N ASP A 157 0.67 0.98 12.64
CA ASP A 157 1.47 2.03 12.01
C ASP A 157 1.12 2.22 10.53
N ASN A 158 0.32 1.32 9.95
CA ASN A 158 -0.16 1.47 8.59
C ASN A 158 -1.23 2.59 8.52
N PRO A 159 -1.05 3.64 7.69
CA PRO A 159 -2.05 4.70 7.54
C PRO A 159 -3.44 4.20 7.13
N LEU A 160 -3.52 3.03 6.51
CA LEU A 160 -4.76 2.39 6.07
C LEU A 160 -5.38 1.48 7.15
N HIS A 161 -4.73 1.29 8.29
CA HIS A 161 -5.20 0.38 9.34
C HIS A 161 -6.62 0.72 9.80
N GLY A 162 -6.90 2.03 9.94
CA GLY A 162 -8.22 2.51 10.33
C GLY A 162 -9.35 2.12 9.36
N ALA A 163 -9.06 2.10 8.06
CA ALA A 163 -10.05 1.87 7.00
C ALA A 163 -10.13 0.39 6.56
N LEU A 164 -9.00 -0.31 6.49
CA LEU A 164 -8.88 -1.65 5.90
C LEU A 164 -8.32 -2.71 6.86
N GLY A 165 -7.59 -2.29 7.89
CA GLY A 165 -6.83 -3.17 8.78
C GLY A 165 -7.57 -3.65 10.01
N LYS A 166 -8.82 -3.22 10.23
CA LYS A 166 -9.61 -3.59 11.40
C LYS A 166 -11.10 -3.76 11.08
N GLY A 167 -11.84 -4.27 12.07
CA GLY A 167 -13.29 -4.36 12.02
C GLY A 167 -13.82 -5.27 10.92
N ASP A 168 -15.02 -4.94 10.41
CA ASP A 168 -15.72 -5.74 9.40
C ASP A 168 -14.99 -5.77 8.06
N VAL A 169 -14.36 -4.67 7.66
CA VAL A 169 -13.61 -4.59 6.39
C VAL A 169 -12.47 -5.60 6.37
N ARG A 170 -11.67 -5.67 7.43
CA ARG A 170 -10.57 -6.64 7.52
C ARG A 170 -11.05 -8.08 7.52
N ARG A 171 -12.16 -8.36 8.20
CA ARG A 171 -12.82 -9.68 8.19
C ARG A 171 -13.32 -10.03 6.79
N ALA A 172 -13.96 -9.10 6.10
CA ALA A 172 -14.47 -9.29 4.75
C ALA A 172 -13.32 -9.58 3.75
N LEU A 173 -12.21 -8.83 3.83
CA LEU A 173 -11.00 -9.09 3.05
C LEU A 173 -10.43 -10.49 3.30
N GLY A 174 -10.37 -10.92 4.57
CA GLY A 174 -9.96 -12.27 4.94
C GLY A 174 -10.86 -13.35 4.33
N ARG A 175 -12.19 -13.20 4.49
CA ARG A 175 -13.16 -14.14 3.89
C ARG A 175 -13.02 -14.21 2.37
N ALA A 176 -12.90 -13.06 1.68
CA ALA A 176 -12.72 -13.02 0.24
C ALA A 176 -11.43 -13.74 -0.22
N LYS A 177 -10.33 -13.56 0.53
CA LYS A 177 -9.06 -14.29 0.30
C LYS A 177 -9.24 -15.79 0.43
N ASP A 178 -9.95 -16.23 1.48
CA ASP A 178 -10.18 -17.65 1.73
C ASP A 178 -11.03 -18.27 0.63
N LEU A 179 -12.07 -17.58 0.16
CA LEU A 179 -12.88 -18.00 -1.00
C LEU A 179 -12.03 -18.11 -2.26
N ARG A 180 -11.18 -17.11 -2.54
CA ARG A 180 -10.24 -17.17 -3.67
C ARG A 180 -9.31 -18.37 -3.58
N ASN A 181 -8.78 -18.68 -2.39
CA ASN A 181 -7.91 -19.85 -2.22
C ASN A 181 -8.68 -21.16 -2.44
N ARG A 182 -9.91 -21.22 -1.93
CA ARG A 182 -10.80 -22.38 -2.04
C ARG A 182 -11.23 -22.64 -3.48
N TRP A 183 -11.31 -21.61 -4.32
CA TRP A 183 -11.77 -21.68 -5.70
C TRP A 183 -10.66 -21.59 -6.76
N LYS A 184 -9.38 -21.52 -6.34
CA LYS A 184 -8.22 -21.46 -7.25
C LYS A 184 -8.19 -22.60 -8.28
N ASN A 185 -8.59 -23.80 -7.86
CA ASN A 185 -8.65 -25.01 -8.69
C ASN A 185 -10.12 -25.50 -8.73
N ALA A 186 -11.07 -24.60 -9.01
CA ALA A 186 -12.49 -24.94 -9.02
C ALA A 186 -12.85 -25.98 -10.10
N ASP A 187 -12.01 -26.11 -11.12
CA ASP A 187 -12.08 -27.05 -12.24
C ASP A 187 -11.47 -28.43 -11.95
N ASP A 188 -10.81 -28.62 -10.81
CA ASP A 188 -10.20 -29.88 -10.45
C ASP A 188 -11.24 -30.93 -10.03
N ALA A 189 -11.47 -31.91 -10.91
CA ALA A 189 -12.41 -33.00 -10.72
C ALA A 189 -12.09 -33.91 -9.50
N ASN A 190 -10.86 -33.87 -8.96
CA ASN A 190 -10.46 -34.65 -7.78
C ASN A 190 -10.72 -33.93 -6.45
N ARG A 191 -11.33 -32.74 -6.47
CA ARG A 191 -11.57 -31.95 -5.27
C ARG A 191 -12.64 -32.57 -4.38
N ASP A 192 -12.40 -32.57 -3.06
CA ASP A 192 -13.35 -33.10 -2.07
C ASP A 192 -14.69 -32.33 -2.13
N PRO A 193 -15.80 -33.01 -2.53
CA PRO A 193 -17.11 -32.39 -2.65
C PRO A 193 -17.67 -31.92 -1.30
N ALA A 194 -17.22 -32.49 -0.18
CA ALA A 194 -17.63 -32.04 1.16
C ALA A 194 -17.17 -30.60 1.46
N THR A 195 -16.18 -30.08 0.72
CA THR A 195 -15.69 -28.70 0.84
C THR A 195 -16.43 -27.72 -0.08
N ASN A 196 -17.46 -28.13 -0.82
CA ASN A 196 -18.27 -27.25 -1.68
C ASN A 196 -19.61 -26.92 -1.01
N LEU A 197 -19.62 -25.88 -0.16
CA LEU A 197 -20.88 -25.30 0.28
C LEU A 197 -21.52 -24.50 -0.87
N PRO A 198 -22.87 -24.40 -0.91
CA PRO A 198 -23.59 -23.55 -1.86
C PRO A 198 -23.10 -22.09 -1.81
N LEU A 199 -23.11 -21.41 -2.96
CA LEU A 199 -22.59 -20.04 -3.09
C LEU A 199 -23.33 -19.02 -2.21
N GLU A 200 -24.60 -19.26 -1.95
CA GLU A 200 -25.49 -18.46 -1.09
C GLU A 200 -25.02 -18.46 0.37
N SER A 201 -24.33 -19.52 0.80
CA SER A 201 -23.86 -19.64 2.19
C SER A 201 -22.71 -18.68 2.55
N TYR A 202 -22.05 -18.08 1.55
CA TYR A 202 -20.87 -17.24 1.77
C TYR A 202 -21.17 -15.75 1.93
N ASP A 203 -22.41 -15.31 1.69
CA ASP A 203 -22.82 -13.90 1.83
C ASP A 203 -21.90 -12.93 1.03
N LEU A 204 -21.70 -13.25 -0.25
CA LEU A 204 -20.76 -12.53 -1.13
C LEU A 204 -21.12 -11.06 -1.32
N GLU A 205 -22.41 -10.74 -1.37
CA GLU A 205 -22.90 -9.37 -1.52
C GLU A 205 -22.43 -8.48 -0.36
N ASN A 206 -22.61 -8.94 0.87
CA ASN A 206 -22.16 -8.22 2.06
C ASN A 206 -20.62 -8.15 2.13
N ILE A 207 -19.91 -9.24 1.79
CA ILE A 207 -18.45 -9.23 1.72
C ILE A 207 -17.96 -8.13 0.77
N LEU A 208 -18.45 -8.11 -0.46
CA LEU A 208 -18.03 -7.15 -1.47
C LEU A 208 -18.44 -5.71 -1.10
N THR A 209 -19.67 -5.52 -0.62
CA THR A 209 -20.16 -4.20 -0.17
C THR A 209 -19.30 -3.63 0.95
N THR A 210 -18.96 -4.47 1.95
CA THR A 210 -18.10 -4.07 3.08
C THR A 210 -16.71 -3.69 2.59
N ILE A 211 -16.13 -4.47 1.67
CA ILE A 211 -14.81 -4.18 1.08
C ILE A 211 -14.84 -2.85 0.33
N TYR A 212 -15.85 -2.60 -0.50
CA TYR A 212 -15.97 -1.36 -1.25
C TYR A 212 -16.11 -0.13 -0.34
N GLY A 213 -16.90 -0.22 0.73
CA GLY A 213 -16.98 0.85 1.73
C GLY A 213 -15.61 1.14 2.36
N GLY A 214 -14.83 0.11 2.67
CA GLY A 214 -13.45 0.26 3.15
C GLY A 214 -12.52 0.90 2.13
N LEU A 215 -12.61 0.50 0.86
CA LEU A 215 -11.81 1.07 -0.24
C LEU A 215 -12.12 2.56 -0.44
N ASP A 216 -13.38 2.97 -0.35
CA ASP A 216 -13.76 4.38 -0.48
C ASP A 216 -13.15 5.22 0.65
N GLN A 217 -13.18 4.72 1.90
CA GLN A 217 -12.51 5.39 3.03
C GLN A 217 -10.99 5.45 2.85
N ALA A 218 -10.37 4.36 2.41
CA ALA A 218 -8.93 4.29 2.18
C ALA A 218 -8.48 5.22 1.04
N CYS A 219 -9.32 5.39 0.01
CA CYS A 219 -9.08 6.35 -1.08
C CYS A 219 -9.05 7.80 -0.58
N ILE A 220 -9.92 8.16 0.37
CA ILE A 220 -9.91 9.49 1.00
C ILE A 220 -8.58 9.71 1.74
N VAL A 221 -8.15 8.74 2.56
CA VAL A 221 -6.87 8.82 3.29
C VAL A 221 -5.69 8.98 2.33
N ALA A 222 -5.63 8.17 1.26
CA ALA A 222 -4.56 8.25 0.28
C ALA A 222 -4.56 9.57 -0.50
N THR A 223 -5.73 10.10 -0.84
CA THR A 223 -5.86 11.39 -1.53
C THR A 223 -5.39 12.55 -0.65
N ASN A 224 -5.78 12.56 0.62
CA ASN A 224 -5.33 13.57 1.58
C ASN A 224 -3.80 13.55 1.74
N TYR A 225 -3.21 12.35 1.88
CA TYR A 225 -1.77 12.19 1.97
C TYR A 225 -1.03 12.73 0.73
N VAL A 226 -1.50 12.41 -0.48
CA VAL A 226 -0.89 12.93 -1.72
C VAL A 226 -1.01 14.46 -1.79
N ASN A 227 -2.15 15.03 -1.38
CA ASN A 227 -2.36 16.48 -1.37
C ASN A 227 -1.43 17.18 -0.37
N GLU A 228 -1.24 16.60 0.81
CA GLU A 228 -0.30 17.11 1.83
C GLU A 228 1.14 17.09 1.30
N LEU A 229 1.58 15.97 0.70
CA LEU A 229 2.91 15.87 0.08
C LEU A 229 3.10 16.93 -1.02
N LYS A 230 2.09 17.14 -1.87
CA LYS A 230 2.14 18.19 -2.90
C LYS A 230 2.24 19.59 -2.31
N ALA A 231 1.50 19.86 -1.23
CA ALA A 231 1.56 21.15 -0.55
C ALA A 231 2.95 21.42 0.04
N ILE A 232 3.56 20.40 0.67
CA ILE A 232 4.93 20.47 1.22
C ILE A 232 5.94 20.69 0.10
N ALA A 233 5.87 19.92 -0.99
CA ALA A 233 6.77 20.06 -2.13
C ALA A 233 6.66 21.44 -2.80
N ALA A 234 5.45 21.99 -2.92
CA ALA A 234 5.22 23.33 -3.45
C ALA A 234 5.74 24.43 -2.52
N ALA A 235 5.61 24.27 -1.20
CA ALA A 235 6.18 25.19 -0.23
C ALA A 235 7.71 25.15 -0.26
N ALA A 236 8.32 23.96 -0.38
CA ALA A 236 9.76 23.78 -0.55
C ALA A 236 10.28 24.49 -1.82
N ALA A 237 9.58 24.31 -2.95
CA ALA A 237 9.93 24.96 -4.21
C ALA A 237 9.86 26.50 -4.12
N ARG A 238 8.82 27.02 -3.44
CA ARG A 238 8.70 28.46 -3.17
C ARG A 238 9.83 28.98 -2.28
N ALA A 239 10.18 28.24 -1.21
CA ALA A 239 11.28 28.61 -0.34
C ALA A 239 12.64 28.60 -1.07
N SER A 240 12.89 27.61 -1.93
CA SER A 240 14.12 27.59 -2.75
C SER A 240 14.19 28.75 -3.74
N ALA A 241 13.06 29.15 -4.35
CA ALA A 241 13.00 30.28 -5.27
C ALA A 241 13.24 31.63 -4.56
N ALA A 242 12.80 31.75 -3.31
CA ALA A 242 13.06 32.95 -2.49
C ALA A 242 14.51 33.04 -1.98
N ALA A 243 15.16 31.88 -1.72
CA ALA A 243 16.55 31.84 -1.26
C ALA A 243 17.58 32.14 -2.37
N TYR A 244 17.23 31.83 -3.61
CA TYR A 244 18.02 32.18 -4.80
C TYR A 244 17.14 32.96 -5.77
N PRO A 245 16.90 34.27 -5.51
CA PRO A 245 16.27 35.11 -6.51
C PRO A 245 17.13 35.03 -7.78
N LYS A 246 16.50 34.72 -8.92
CA LYS A 246 17.19 34.72 -10.21
C LYS A 246 17.96 36.03 -10.32
N PHE A 247 19.30 35.95 -10.35
CA PHE A 247 20.16 37.10 -10.63
C PHE A 247 19.75 37.63 -12.01
N SER A 248 19.03 38.75 -12.01
CA SER A 248 18.60 39.42 -13.23
C SER A 248 19.79 40.23 -13.73
N TRP A 249 20.44 39.76 -14.79
CA TRP A 249 21.48 40.49 -15.51
C TRP A 249 21.00 41.86 -16.05
N ALA A 250 19.71 42.19 -15.92
CA ALA A 250 19.14 43.45 -16.36
C ALA A 250 19.40 44.63 -15.41
N ASP A 251 19.71 44.39 -14.12
CA ASP A 251 19.92 45.49 -13.15
C ASP A 251 21.35 46.05 -13.14
N GLU A 252 22.30 45.44 -13.86
CA GLU A 252 23.71 45.85 -13.90
C GLU A 252 24.18 46.30 -15.30
N MET A 253 23.27 46.82 -16.12
CA MET A 253 23.61 47.52 -17.37
C MET A 253 23.66 49.04 -17.15
N GLU A 254 24.48 49.49 -16.21
CA GLU A 254 24.90 50.89 -16.15
C GLU A 254 25.96 51.12 -17.25
N THR A 255 25.52 51.76 -18.34
CA THR A 255 26.25 52.39 -19.45
C THR A 255 27.64 51.83 -19.87
N PRO A 256 27.79 51.31 -21.12
CA PRO A 256 29.09 50.88 -21.63
C PRO A 256 30.07 52.04 -21.84
N THR A 257 31.23 51.94 -21.19
CA THR A 257 32.46 52.66 -21.55
C THR A 257 32.84 52.34 -23.02
N PRO A 258 33.17 53.33 -23.87
CA PRO A 258 33.43 53.06 -25.28
C PRO A 258 34.85 52.51 -25.44
N GLY A 259 34.98 51.32 -26.03
CA GLY A 259 36.27 50.83 -26.53
C GLY A 259 36.57 49.37 -26.27
N ARG A 260 35.76 48.46 -26.81
CA ARG A 260 36.27 47.15 -27.26
C ARG A 260 35.31 46.54 -28.26
N GLU A 261 35.81 46.37 -29.47
CA GLU A 261 35.10 45.79 -30.60
C GLU A 261 35.20 44.26 -30.50
N ASP A 262 34.31 43.65 -29.72
CA ASP A 262 34.16 42.19 -29.69
C ASP A 262 32.78 41.82 -30.26
N ARG A 263 32.83 41.17 -31.42
CA ARG A 263 31.71 40.67 -32.20
C ARG A 263 30.87 39.67 -31.38
N PRO A 264 29.53 39.76 -31.37
CA PRO A 264 28.70 38.75 -30.73
C PRO A 264 28.75 37.42 -31.51
N PRO A 265 28.76 36.26 -30.84
CA PRO A 265 28.58 34.98 -31.53
C PRO A 265 27.17 34.89 -32.15
N PRO A 266 26.99 34.10 -33.22
CA PRO A 266 25.70 33.98 -33.89
C PRO A 266 24.64 33.36 -32.96
N PHE A 267 23.42 33.89 -33.06
CA PHE A 267 22.21 33.43 -32.38
C PHE A 267 21.93 31.96 -32.73
N GLU A 268 22.06 31.08 -31.74
CA GLU A 268 21.71 29.67 -31.84
C GLU A 268 20.22 29.53 -31.49
N GLU A 269 19.44 29.25 -32.53
CA GLU A 269 17.98 29.18 -32.54
C GLU A 269 17.52 27.93 -31.74
N TRP A 270 16.88 28.13 -30.58
CA TRP A 270 16.26 27.03 -29.83
C TRP A 270 15.04 26.49 -30.59
N PRO A 271 14.95 25.18 -30.87
CA PRO A 271 13.79 24.64 -31.58
C PRO A 271 12.58 24.58 -30.64
N ALA A 272 11.41 24.89 -31.21
CA ALA A 272 10.12 24.76 -30.58
C ALA A 272 9.89 23.32 -30.08
N GLN A 273 9.27 23.21 -28.90
CA GLN A 273 8.89 21.95 -28.27
C GLN A 273 7.76 21.28 -29.10
N GLU A 274 8.11 20.52 -30.12
CA GLU A 274 7.20 19.56 -30.74
C GLU A 274 7.06 18.35 -29.82
N LYS A 275 5.82 17.99 -29.47
CA LYS A 275 5.52 16.71 -28.81
C LYS A 275 6.07 15.61 -29.69
N SER A 276 7.00 14.83 -29.15
CA SER A 276 7.68 13.80 -29.91
C SER A 276 6.70 12.66 -30.22
N LYS A 277 6.74 12.13 -31.44
CA LYS A 277 5.96 10.97 -31.90
C LYS A 277 6.13 9.73 -30.99
N THR A 278 7.22 9.68 -30.23
CA THR A 278 7.54 8.70 -29.18
C THR A 278 6.62 8.78 -27.95
N ASP A 279 6.09 9.96 -27.60
CA ASP A 279 5.14 10.10 -26.49
C ASP A 279 3.76 9.55 -26.87
N GLU A 280 3.38 9.67 -28.14
CA GLU A 280 2.14 9.10 -28.68
C GLU A 280 2.25 7.58 -28.88
N GLU A 281 3.37 7.08 -29.41
CA GLU A 281 3.63 5.63 -29.50
C GLU A 281 3.67 4.95 -28.12
N ALA A 282 4.18 5.61 -27.08
CA ALA A 282 4.16 5.06 -25.71
C ALA A 282 2.73 4.96 -25.13
N GLU A 283 1.84 5.88 -25.49
CA GLU A 283 0.43 5.83 -25.07
C GLU A 283 -0.33 4.68 -25.77
N TRP A 284 -0.03 4.42 -27.04
CA TRP A 284 -0.63 3.31 -27.81
C TRP A 284 -0.02 1.94 -27.49
N GLN A 285 1.30 1.86 -27.26
CA GLN A 285 1.98 0.62 -26.86
C GLN A 285 1.50 0.15 -25.47
N PHE A 286 1.17 1.09 -24.57
CA PHE A 286 0.56 0.79 -23.28
C PHE A 286 -0.89 0.28 -23.37
N MET A 287 -1.67 0.71 -24.36
CA MET A 287 -3.01 0.13 -24.58
C MET A 287 -2.94 -1.31 -25.12
N PHE A 288 -1.91 -1.63 -25.92
CA PHE A 288 -1.67 -2.98 -26.43
C PHE A 288 -1.10 -3.93 -25.34
N ASP A 289 -0.17 -3.47 -24.50
CA ASP A 289 0.39 -4.24 -23.37
C ASP A 289 -0.64 -4.49 -22.24
N ALA A 290 -1.67 -3.66 -22.12
CA ALA A 290 -2.78 -3.87 -21.19
C ALA A 290 -3.74 -5.01 -21.63
N MET A 291 -3.59 -5.52 -22.86
CA MET A 291 -4.39 -6.61 -23.44
C MET A 291 -3.60 -7.91 -23.66
N ASP A 292 -2.28 -7.92 -23.46
CA ASP A 292 -1.49 -9.15 -23.60
C ASP A 292 -0.97 -9.66 -22.25
N TRP A 293 -1.67 -10.64 -21.67
CA TRP A 293 -1.11 -11.57 -20.69
C TRP A 293 -1.57 -13.00 -21.00
N GLN A 294 -1.09 -13.54 -22.12
CA GLN A 294 -0.49 -14.88 -22.04
C GLN A 294 0.93 -14.75 -21.44
N ALA A 295 1.29 -15.71 -20.59
CA ALA A 295 2.58 -15.93 -19.93
C ALA A 295 2.90 -15.09 -18.66
N ILE A 296 2.63 -15.67 -17.48
CA ILE A 296 3.60 -16.18 -16.46
C ILE A 296 2.86 -16.82 -15.27
#